data_AF-A0AAD5HDJ9-F1
#
_entry.id   AF-A0AAD5HDJ9-F1
#
_cell.length_a   1.000
_cell.length_b   1.000
_cell.length_c   1.000
_cell.angle_alpha   90.00
_cell.angle_beta   90.00
_cell.angle_gamma   90.00
#
_symmetry.space_group_name_H-M   'P 1'
#
loop_
_entity.id
_entity.type
_entity.pdbx_description
1 polymer ?
#
loop_
_entity_poly.entity_id
_entity_poly.type
_entity_poly.pdbx_seq_one_letter_code
_entity_poly.pdbx_strand_id
1 'polypeptide(L)'
;MAVEEDPDRKYHPWLQLQRQWRKQYSTSKESELAIEGALSPEVMFTAGSEMSNFVFYIGVSSVDNFYYVLVPDDFLPAIRHCMHMLLVSRSNTLSSSPPLAPRGIGKTYRNVQQVIFKSRSAYFGTISELRKINSRVRWLMYQIGSCFKLRKILKARQIVIFSISINMSDTKSITEIAWTMFDTKYQRVLDQHYITANASRESITKDSKDVIRPKSSVMVSTEQALKLLEKDITWAANRDKSVALLAHDLPRCLLALKHHGWSRLWTKPDGSVETDMFCLREMYEVMSQKLGHRASLAEIFKYLELSTSSIGDTGVVAQDMLHAAIEMSKRRIPDFEDFGDIPQFVKENLQESSSPN
;
A
#
# COMPACT_ATOMS: atom_id res chain seq x y z
N MET A 1 14.73 -31.12 -6.70
CA MET A 1 16.23 -31.08 -6.48
C MET A 1 16.71 -29.64 -6.27
N ALA A 2 16.73 -29.16 -5.03
CA ALA A 2 17.12 -27.80 -4.58
C ALA A 2 18.47 -27.38 -5.18
N VAL A 3 18.50 -26.87 -6.43
CA VAL A 3 19.67 -26.26 -7.08
C VAL A 3 20.41 -25.37 -6.07
N GLU A 4 21.60 -25.84 -5.55
CA GLU A 4 22.56 -25.06 -4.74
C GLU A 4 22.70 -23.62 -5.25
N GLU A 5 22.08 -22.66 -4.43
CA GLU A 5 22.04 -21.19 -4.67
C GLU A 5 23.46 -20.60 -4.76
N ASP A 6 23.87 -20.25 -6.07
CA ASP A 6 25.07 -19.37 -6.18
C ASP A 6 24.71 -17.93 -5.76
N PRO A 7 25.04 -17.55 -4.52
CA PRO A 7 24.68 -16.23 -3.96
C PRO A 7 25.27 -15.08 -4.79
N ASP A 8 26.13 -15.45 -5.74
CA ASP A 8 26.76 -14.34 -6.50
C ASP A 8 26.19 -14.30 -7.92
N ARG A 9 25.20 -15.19 -8.10
CA ARG A 9 24.66 -15.18 -9.48
C ARG A 9 23.83 -13.90 -9.68
N LYS A 10 24.00 -13.34 -10.94
CA LYS A 10 23.29 -12.08 -11.25
C LYS A 10 22.08 -12.36 -12.15
N TYR A 11 21.00 -11.53 -11.86
CA TYR A 11 19.73 -11.77 -12.61
C TYR A 11 19.23 -10.44 -13.18
N HIS A 12 18.36 -10.67 -14.21
CA HIS A 12 17.64 -9.50 -14.75
C HIS A 12 16.12 -9.76 -14.66
N PRO A 13 15.40 -8.65 -14.19
CA PRO A 13 13.94 -8.82 -14.22
C PRO A 13 13.41 -8.97 -15.64
N TRP A 14 12.62 -9.99 -15.83
CA TRP A 14 12.17 -10.41 -17.18
C TRP A 14 11.25 -9.33 -17.78
N LEU A 15 10.35 -8.77 -17.03
CA LEU A 15 9.42 -7.78 -17.62
C LEU A 15 10.16 -6.50 -17.99
N GLN A 16 11.10 -6.16 -17.19
CA GLN A 16 11.90 -4.98 -17.57
C GLN A 16 12.68 -5.21 -18.87
N LEU A 17 13.20 -6.39 -19.01
CA LEU A 17 13.90 -6.71 -20.27
C LEU A 17 12.96 -6.62 -21.46
N GLN A 18 11.76 -7.13 -21.28
CA GLN A 18 10.79 -7.07 -22.39
C GLN A 18 10.47 -5.61 -22.75
N ARG A 19 10.30 -4.81 -21.73
CA ARG A 19 10.00 -3.39 -21.99
C ARG A 19 11.14 -2.70 -22.74
N GLN A 20 12.33 -3.00 -22.31
CA GLN A 20 13.50 -2.36 -22.99
C GLN A 20 13.57 -2.80 -24.45
N TRP A 21 13.37 -4.05 -24.65
CA TRP A 21 13.49 -4.54 -26.04
C TRP A 21 12.32 -4.01 -26.88
N ARG A 22 11.13 -3.89 -26.30
CA ARG A 22 10.00 -3.29 -27.06
C ARG A 22 10.31 -1.84 -27.42
N LYS A 23 10.86 -1.14 -26.50
CA LYS A 23 11.22 0.27 -26.79
C LYS A 23 12.26 0.36 -27.91
N GLN A 24 13.15 -0.56 -27.92
CA GLN A 24 14.21 -0.54 -28.96
C GLN A 24 13.60 -0.67 -30.37
N TYR A 25 12.51 -1.37 -30.46
CA TYR A 25 11.97 -1.66 -31.81
C TYR A 25 10.70 -0.86 -32.04
N SER A 26 10.57 0.29 -31.31
CA SER A 26 9.31 1.06 -31.40
C SER A 26 9.39 2.06 -32.57
N THR A 27 10.38 1.86 -33.48
CA THR A 27 10.63 2.86 -34.55
C THR A 27 9.59 2.70 -35.67
N SER A 28 8.90 1.53 -35.75
CA SER A 28 7.83 1.34 -36.74
C SER A 28 6.79 0.36 -36.19
N LYS A 29 5.53 0.52 -36.67
CA LYS A 29 4.43 -0.37 -36.20
C LYS A 29 4.74 -1.83 -36.52
N GLU A 30 5.37 -2.04 -37.65
CA GLU A 30 5.73 -3.42 -38.04
C GLU A 30 6.78 -4.01 -37.09
N SER A 31 7.75 -3.35 -36.70
CA SER A 31 8.79 -3.80 -35.74
C SER A 31 8.19 -4.00 -34.35
N GLU A 32 7.26 -3.15 -34.02
CA GLU A 32 6.60 -3.29 -32.70
C GLU A 32 5.77 -4.59 -32.66
N LEU A 33 5.03 -4.83 -33.73
CA LEU A 33 4.21 -6.05 -33.75
C LEU A 33 5.08 -7.30 -33.79
N ALA A 34 6.19 -7.19 -34.53
CA ALA A 34 7.09 -8.35 -34.61
C ALA A 34 7.68 -8.69 -33.23
N ILE A 35 8.20 -7.60 -32.57
CA ILE A 35 8.82 -7.89 -31.25
C ILE A 35 7.74 -8.27 -30.24
N GLU A 36 6.53 -7.77 -30.33
CA GLU A 36 5.45 -8.21 -29.41
C GLU A 36 5.10 -9.67 -29.66
N GLY A 37 5.00 -9.99 -30.91
CA GLY A 37 4.74 -11.40 -31.26
C GLY A 37 5.84 -12.36 -30.76
N ALA A 38 7.09 -11.88 -30.94
CA ALA A 38 8.23 -12.76 -30.52
C ALA A 38 8.27 -12.92 -28.99
N LEU A 39 7.86 -11.93 -28.26
CA LEU A 39 7.93 -11.99 -26.79
C LEU A 39 6.62 -12.56 -26.23
N SER A 40 5.71 -12.89 -27.17
CA SER A 40 4.44 -13.39 -26.63
C SER A 40 4.61 -14.80 -26.03
N PRO A 41 4.00 -15.01 -24.91
CA PRO A 41 4.14 -16.30 -24.22
C PRO A 41 3.74 -17.48 -25.12
N GLU A 42 2.80 -17.23 -26.08
CA GLU A 42 2.39 -18.32 -27.02
C GLU A 42 3.57 -18.79 -27.86
N VAL A 43 4.36 -17.88 -28.17
CA VAL A 43 5.52 -18.22 -29.03
C VAL A 43 6.69 -18.70 -28.17
N MET A 44 6.75 -18.22 -26.97
CA MET A 44 7.94 -18.53 -26.14
C MET A 44 7.79 -19.92 -25.51
N PHE A 45 6.50 -20.30 -25.37
CA PHE A 45 6.38 -21.57 -24.61
C PHE A 45 5.75 -22.63 -25.50
N THR A 46 5.76 -22.45 -26.81
CA THR A 46 5.28 -23.49 -27.73
C THR A 46 6.27 -24.67 -27.77
N ALA A 47 5.67 -25.89 -27.70
CA ALA A 47 6.49 -27.13 -27.71
C ALA A 47 7.41 -27.17 -28.94
N GLY A 48 8.83 -27.26 -28.61
CA GLY A 48 9.80 -27.37 -29.74
C GLY A 48 10.50 -26.03 -30.00
N SER A 49 9.94 -24.98 -29.30
CA SER A 49 10.67 -23.70 -29.42
C SER A 49 11.94 -23.69 -28.55
N GLU A 50 13.07 -23.24 -29.08
CA GLU A 50 14.35 -23.12 -28.35
C GLU A 50 14.17 -22.32 -27.05
N MET A 51 13.05 -21.56 -27.02
CA MET A 51 12.82 -20.70 -25.84
C MET A 51 12.07 -21.45 -24.74
N SER A 52 11.42 -22.59 -25.12
CA SER A 52 10.68 -23.41 -24.12
C SER A 52 11.64 -24.11 -23.15
N ASN A 53 12.96 -23.96 -23.46
CA ASN A 53 13.93 -24.64 -22.56
C ASN A 53 14.55 -23.65 -21.57
N PHE A 54 13.98 -22.40 -21.71
CA PHE A 54 14.65 -21.46 -20.80
C PHE A 54 14.04 -21.57 -19.40
N VAL A 55 14.94 -21.49 -18.48
CA VAL A 55 14.50 -21.59 -17.06
C VAL A 55 14.43 -20.17 -16.48
N PHE A 56 13.17 -19.94 -15.86
CA PHE A 56 13.02 -18.63 -15.17
C PHE A 56 13.13 -18.83 -13.66
N TYR A 57 13.31 -17.64 -13.09
CA TYR A 57 13.43 -17.69 -11.61
C TYR A 57 12.53 -16.60 -11.00
N ILE A 58 12.12 -16.91 -9.85
CA ILE A 58 11.47 -15.85 -9.07
C ILE A 58 12.33 -15.51 -7.84
N GLY A 59 12.53 -14.21 -7.69
CA GLY A 59 13.37 -13.80 -6.55
C GLY A 59 12.89 -12.46 -5.98
N VAL A 60 13.51 -12.19 -4.80
CA VAL A 60 13.13 -10.94 -4.11
C VAL A 60 14.30 -9.95 -4.19
N SER A 61 13.88 -8.72 -4.64
CA SER A 61 14.93 -7.67 -4.72
C SER A 61 15.34 -7.18 -3.33
N SER A 62 16.65 -7.08 -3.12
CA SER A 62 17.13 -6.59 -1.80
C SER A 62 16.93 -5.07 -1.68
N VAL A 63 16.64 -4.44 -2.79
CA VAL A 63 16.53 -2.96 -2.76
C VAL A 63 15.08 -2.58 -2.44
N ASP A 64 14.15 -3.22 -3.20
CA ASP A 64 12.77 -2.72 -3.00
C ASP A 64 11.88 -3.81 -2.41
N ASN A 65 12.43 -4.96 -2.16
CA ASN A 65 11.74 -6.12 -1.53
C ASN A 65 10.60 -6.64 -2.40
N PHE A 66 10.60 -6.24 -3.75
CA PHE A 66 9.56 -6.77 -4.65
C PHE A 66 10.00 -8.11 -5.27
N TYR A 67 8.95 -8.81 -5.71
CA TYR A 67 9.21 -10.11 -6.35
C TYR A 67 9.23 -9.92 -7.87
N TYR A 68 10.21 -10.69 -8.41
CA TYR A 68 10.34 -10.54 -9.87
C TYR A 68 10.52 -11.92 -10.51
N VAL A 69 10.04 -11.95 -11.73
CA VAL A 69 10.51 -13.08 -12.55
C VAL A 69 11.90 -12.72 -13.13
N LEU A 70 12.77 -13.74 -12.98
CA LEU A 70 14.17 -13.36 -13.24
C LEU A 70 14.75 -14.30 -14.30
N VAL A 71 15.72 -13.62 -15.05
CA VAL A 71 16.54 -14.43 -15.98
C VAL A 71 18.02 -14.25 -15.59
N PRO A 72 18.70 -15.46 -15.52
CA PRO A 72 20.12 -15.35 -15.16
C PRO A 72 20.93 -14.61 -16.24
N ASP A 73 21.84 -13.84 -15.77
CA ASP A 73 22.67 -13.02 -16.69
C ASP A 73 23.37 -13.90 -17.73
N ASP A 74 23.83 -15.05 -17.34
CA ASP A 74 24.59 -15.89 -18.29
C ASP A 74 23.66 -16.49 -19.38
N PHE A 75 22.32 -16.40 -19.15
CA PHE A 75 21.39 -16.95 -20.17
C PHE A 75 20.98 -15.86 -21.17
N LEU A 76 21.38 -14.67 -20.95
CA LEU A 76 20.87 -13.53 -21.76
C LEU A 76 21.36 -13.63 -23.20
N PRO A 77 22.64 -13.99 -23.42
CA PRO A 77 23.08 -14.09 -24.81
C PRO A 77 22.25 -15.12 -25.60
N ALA A 78 21.97 -16.22 -24.96
CA ALA A 78 21.17 -17.24 -25.66
C ALA A 78 19.74 -16.74 -25.93
N ILE A 79 19.17 -16.05 -24.96
CA ILE A 79 17.80 -15.53 -25.16
C ILE A 79 17.81 -14.48 -26.28
N ARG A 80 18.78 -13.73 -26.32
CA ARG A 80 18.89 -12.70 -27.37
C ARG A 80 19.03 -13.36 -28.75
N HIS A 81 19.90 -14.29 -28.76
CA HIS A 81 20.08 -14.97 -30.05
C HIS A 81 18.76 -15.60 -30.52
N CYS A 82 18.07 -16.24 -29.62
CA CYS A 82 16.78 -16.85 -30.01
C CYS A 82 15.78 -15.79 -30.47
N MET A 83 15.79 -14.74 -29.77
CA MET A 83 14.86 -13.65 -30.15
C MET A 83 15.22 -13.10 -31.54
N HIS A 84 16.50 -12.88 -31.73
CA HIS A 84 16.95 -12.40 -33.05
C HIS A 84 16.50 -13.35 -34.18
N MET A 85 16.65 -14.65 -33.88
CA MET A 85 16.26 -15.61 -34.94
C MET A 85 14.75 -15.56 -35.18
N LEU A 86 13.99 -15.32 -34.13
CA LEU A 86 12.53 -15.26 -34.31
C LEU A 86 12.12 -13.98 -35.07
N LEU A 87 12.83 -12.98 -34.78
CA LEU A 87 12.48 -11.71 -35.44
C LEU A 87 12.84 -11.75 -36.93
N VAL A 88 14.03 -12.41 -37.24
CA VAL A 88 14.45 -12.49 -38.66
C VAL A 88 13.46 -13.39 -39.42
N SER A 89 12.95 -14.46 -38.76
CA SER A 89 12.05 -15.39 -39.47
C SER A 89 10.68 -14.75 -39.71
N ARG A 90 10.30 -13.72 -39.03
CA ARG A 90 8.93 -13.15 -39.10
C ARG A 90 8.93 -11.84 -39.88
N SER A 91 10.14 -11.33 -40.08
CA SER A 91 10.06 -10.04 -40.78
C SER A 91 11.10 -10.02 -41.91
N ASN A 92 10.71 -10.18 -43.20
CA ASN A 92 11.56 -10.13 -44.41
C ASN A 92 12.09 -8.72 -44.65
N THR A 93 11.72 -7.66 -43.72
CA THR A 93 12.07 -6.25 -44.03
C THR A 93 12.79 -5.60 -42.86
N LEU A 94 13.09 -6.40 -41.72
CA LEU A 94 13.69 -5.67 -40.56
C LEU A 94 15.19 -5.91 -40.53
N SER A 95 16.04 -5.00 -41.13
CA SER A 95 17.47 -4.97 -40.73
C SER A 95 17.65 -5.32 -39.25
N SER A 96 17.16 -6.52 -38.68
CA SER A 96 16.77 -6.73 -37.27
C SER A 96 18.04 -6.88 -36.40
N SER A 97 18.77 -5.83 -36.32
CA SER A 97 19.80 -5.92 -35.28
C SER A 97 19.27 -6.61 -34.01
N PRO A 98 20.01 -7.66 -33.53
CA PRO A 98 19.63 -8.35 -32.29
C PRO A 98 19.31 -7.37 -31.16
N PRO A 99 18.31 -7.85 -30.32
CA PRO A 99 18.08 -6.99 -29.15
C PRO A 99 19.39 -6.63 -28.45
N LEU A 100 19.42 -5.36 -28.05
CA LEU A 100 20.65 -4.91 -27.36
C LEU A 100 20.70 -5.52 -25.95
N ALA A 101 21.94 -5.70 -25.53
CA ALA A 101 22.08 -6.15 -24.12
C ALA A 101 21.42 -5.14 -23.17
N PRO A 102 20.70 -5.68 -22.17
CA PRO A 102 20.04 -4.75 -21.24
C PRO A 102 21.02 -3.73 -20.64
N ARG A 103 20.46 -2.49 -20.54
CA ARG A 103 21.24 -1.41 -19.89
C ARG A 103 21.25 -1.62 -18.37
N GLY A 104 22.43 -2.05 -17.78
CA GLY A 104 22.52 -2.22 -16.31
C GLY A 104 23.20 -3.53 -15.94
N ILE A 105 23.86 -3.46 -14.71
CA ILE A 105 24.60 -4.65 -14.23
C ILE A 105 23.61 -5.59 -13.52
N GLY A 106 23.59 -6.86 -14.06
CA GLY A 106 22.85 -7.89 -13.29
C GLY A 106 22.95 -7.67 -11.77
N LYS A 107 21.72 -7.86 -11.13
CA LYS A 107 21.67 -7.70 -9.66
C LYS A 107 21.48 -9.06 -8.98
N THR A 108 21.84 -9.02 -7.62
CA THR A 108 21.59 -10.26 -6.85
C THR A 108 20.21 -10.17 -6.17
N TYR A 109 19.62 -11.40 -6.13
CA TYR A 109 18.28 -11.46 -5.52
C TYR A 109 18.28 -12.51 -4.41
N ARG A 110 17.36 -12.28 -3.41
CA ARG A 110 17.24 -13.26 -2.30
C ARG A 110 16.11 -14.25 -2.59
N ASN A 111 16.21 -15.44 -1.95
CA ASN A 111 15.15 -16.47 -2.05
C ASN A 111 14.82 -16.81 -3.50
N VAL A 112 15.82 -16.98 -4.24
CA VAL A 112 15.60 -17.24 -5.68
C VAL A 112 15.17 -18.71 -5.86
N GLN A 113 14.04 -18.82 -6.69
CA GLN A 113 13.54 -20.18 -6.97
C GLN A 113 13.25 -20.32 -8.47
N GLN A 114 13.67 -21.52 -8.81
CA GLN A 114 13.43 -21.77 -10.26
C GLN A 114 11.94 -21.97 -10.52
N VAL A 115 11.51 -21.38 -11.74
CA VAL A 115 10.12 -21.61 -12.15
C VAL A 115 10.11 -21.96 -13.65
N ILE A 116 9.29 -23.07 -13.89
CA ILE A 116 9.16 -23.44 -15.32
C ILE A 116 7.73 -23.15 -15.77
N PHE A 117 7.73 -22.33 -16.82
CA PHE A 117 6.38 -22.02 -17.33
C PHE A 117 5.99 -23.02 -18.42
N LYS A 118 4.91 -23.85 -18.19
CA LYS A 118 4.54 -24.91 -19.14
C LYS A 118 3.43 -24.44 -20.08
N SER A 119 2.87 -23.29 -19.74
CA SER A 119 1.79 -22.80 -20.62
C SER A 119 1.66 -21.28 -20.48
N ARG A 120 0.91 -20.72 -21.43
CA ARG A 120 0.58 -19.28 -21.36
C ARG A 120 -0.19 -18.96 -20.08
N SER A 121 -1.06 -19.80 -19.79
CA SER A 121 -1.88 -19.55 -18.58
C SER A 121 -1.01 -19.57 -17.32
N ALA A 122 -0.04 -20.45 -17.29
CA ALA A 122 0.86 -20.50 -16.12
C ALA A 122 1.71 -19.22 -16.01
N TYR A 123 2.12 -18.74 -17.12
CA TYR A 123 2.94 -17.51 -17.12
C TYR A 123 2.11 -16.32 -16.60
N PHE A 124 0.92 -16.10 -17.24
CA PHE A 124 0.13 -14.93 -16.83
C PHE A 124 -0.39 -15.10 -15.41
N GLY A 125 -0.76 -16.35 -15.04
CA GLY A 125 -1.14 -16.61 -13.64
C GLY A 125 -0.05 -16.20 -12.64
N THR A 126 1.17 -16.56 -13.02
CA THR A 126 2.30 -16.21 -12.11
C THR A 126 2.50 -14.69 -12.05
N ILE A 127 2.51 -14.04 -13.17
CA ILE A 127 2.74 -12.58 -13.19
C ILE A 127 1.62 -11.89 -12.40
N SER A 128 0.36 -12.26 -12.65
CA SER A 128 -0.76 -11.66 -11.90
C SER A 128 -0.60 -11.86 -10.39
N GLU A 129 -0.23 -12.94 -10.11
CA GLU A 129 -0.04 -13.18 -8.66
C GLU A 129 1.09 -12.34 -8.08
N LEU A 130 2.22 -12.34 -8.75
CA LEU A 130 3.32 -11.51 -8.23
C LEU A 130 2.89 -10.05 -8.11
N ARG A 131 2.06 -9.64 -9.01
CA ARG A 131 1.56 -8.25 -8.91
C ARG A 131 0.75 -8.05 -7.63
N LYS A 132 -0.11 -9.02 -7.33
CA LYS A 132 -0.88 -8.92 -6.08
C LYS A 132 0.04 -8.89 -4.85
N ILE A 133 1.02 -9.73 -4.94
CA ILE A 133 1.95 -9.76 -3.80
C ILE A 133 2.69 -8.42 -3.70
N ASN A 134 3.22 -8.00 -4.81
CA ASN A 134 4.01 -6.74 -4.77
C ASN A 134 3.12 -5.57 -4.34
N SER A 135 1.83 -5.61 -4.72
CA SER A 135 0.93 -4.55 -4.22
C SER A 135 0.83 -4.60 -2.69
N ARG A 136 0.74 -5.73 -2.24
CA ARG A 136 0.70 -5.88 -0.77
C ARG A 136 2.01 -5.41 -0.12
N VAL A 137 3.14 -5.77 -0.76
CA VAL A 137 4.45 -5.33 -0.22
C VAL A 137 4.50 -3.79 -0.22
N ARG A 138 4.06 -3.26 -1.29
CA ARG A 138 4.07 -1.78 -1.36
C ARG A 138 3.21 -1.20 -0.24
N TRP A 139 2.06 -1.71 -0.15
CA TRP A 139 1.17 -1.24 0.93
C TRP A 139 1.84 -1.39 2.29
N LEU A 140 2.42 -2.53 2.59
CA LEU A 140 3.09 -2.75 3.89
C LEU A 140 4.23 -1.75 4.10
N MET A 141 5.03 -1.55 3.07
CA MET A 141 6.16 -0.59 3.23
C MET A 141 5.62 0.81 3.54
N TYR A 142 4.60 1.10 2.77
CA TYR A 142 3.99 2.42 3.05
C TYR A 142 3.50 2.52 4.49
N GLN A 143 2.87 1.52 5.00
CA GLN A 143 2.31 1.57 6.38
C GLN A 143 3.43 1.56 7.43
N ILE A 144 4.41 0.71 7.17
CA ILE A 144 5.55 0.76 8.11
C ILE A 144 6.15 2.17 8.12
N GLY A 145 6.33 2.70 6.88
CA GLY A 145 6.82 4.09 6.79
C GLY A 145 5.92 5.06 7.57
N SER A 146 4.61 4.87 7.46
CA SER A 146 3.69 5.76 8.19
C SER A 146 3.90 5.69 9.70
N CYS A 147 4.15 4.50 10.22
CA CYS A 147 4.43 4.38 11.66
C CYS A 147 5.70 5.15 12.05
N PHE A 148 6.74 5.00 11.19
CA PHE A 148 7.99 5.74 11.50
C PHE A 148 7.76 7.24 11.40
N LYS A 149 7.05 7.57 10.44
CA LYS A 149 6.80 9.02 10.26
C LYS A 149 6.04 9.59 11.46
N LEU A 150 4.94 8.93 11.89
CA LEU A 150 4.24 9.43 13.08
C LEU A 150 5.19 9.58 14.27
N ARG A 151 6.00 8.56 14.53
CA ARG A 151 6.99 8.66 15.63
C ARG A 151 7.89 9.89 15.47
N LYS A 152 8.31 10.07 14.27
CA LYS A 152 9.18 11.24 14.02
C LYS A 152 8.43 12.54 14.31
N ILE A 153 7.18 12.59 13.83
CA ILE A 153 6.40 13.81 14.06
C ILE A 153 6.21 14.04 15.57
N LEU A 154 5.92 13.00 16.29
CA LEU A 154 5.72 13.17 17.75
C LEU A 154 7.02 13.58 18.44
N LYS A 155 8.14 13.15 17.93
CA LYS A 155 9.44 13.51 18.56
C LYS A 155 9.82 14.95 18.19
N ALA A 156 9.53 15.32 16.95
CA ALA A 156 9.96 16.66 16.48
C ALA A 156 9.14 17.75 17.18
N ARG A 157 7.97 17.46 17.59
CA ARG A 157 7.08 18.37 18.35
C ARG A 157 6.86 19.68 17.59
N GLN A 158 6.33 19.50 16.38
CA GLN A 158 6.27 20.78 15.61
C GLN A 158 4.89 20.94 14.97
N ILE A 159 4.14 19.88 15.04
CA ILE A 159 2.88 20.07 14.28
C ILE A 159 1.69 19.65 15.17
N VAL A 160 0.50 20.01 14.67
CA VAL A 160 -0.72 19.61 15.39
C VAL A 160 -1.31 18.37 14.71
N ILE A 161 -1.70 17.38 15.63
CA ILE A 161 -2.31 16.15 15.08
C ILE A 161 -3.82 16.21 15.36
N PHE A 162 -4.55 15.92 14.27
CA PHE A 162 -6.02 15.84 14.45
C PHE A 162 -6.49 14.37 14.41
N SER A 163 -7.03 13.96 15.58
CA SER A 163 -7.71 12.63 15.62
C SER A 163 -9.21 12.81 15.40
N ILE A 164 -9.67 12.25 14.27
CA ILE A 164 -11.05 12.55 13.86
C ILE A 164 -11.89 11.26 13.93
N SER A 165 -13.06 11.41 14.49
CA SER A 165 -14.02 10.29 14.51
C SER A 165 -15.38 10.78 14.00
N ILE A 166 -15.94 9.94 13.11
CA ILE A 166 -17.24 10.34 12.51
C ILE A 166 -18.20 9.16 12.61
N ASN A 167 -19.34 9.46 13.16
CA ASN A 167 -20.40 8.45 13.16
C ASN A 167 -21.45 8.78 12.09
N MET A 168 -21.87 7.64 11.45
CA MET A 168 -22.87 7.87 10.37
C MET A 168 -24.06 6.93 10.59
N SER A 169 -25.39 7.33 10.53
CA SER A 169 -26.63 6.56 10.74
C SER A 169 -26.98 5.79 9.46
N ASP A 170 -26.19 6.07 8.12
CA ASP A 170 -26.13 5.40 6.80
C ASP A 170 -24.93 5.95 6.00
N THR A 171 -24.70 5.25 4.77
CA THR A 171 -23.46 5.66 4.06
C THR A 171 -23.52 7.15 3.68
N LYS A 172 -24.70 7.92 4.29
CA LYS A 172 -24.69 9.24 3.62
C LYS A 172 -24.91 10.36 4.65
N SER A 173 -25.26 9.94 5.94
CA SER A 173 -25.54 11.11 6.81
C SER A 173 -24.69 11.03 8.08
N ILE A 174 -23.99 12.18 8.33
CA ILE A 174 -23.14 12.25 9.55
C ILE A 174 -24.05 12.59 10.75
N THR A 175 -24.04 11.70 11.74
CA THR A 175 -24.86 11.95 12.94
C THR A 175 -24.01 12.54 14.07
N GLU A 176 -22.69 12.24 14.00
CA GLU A 176 -21.77 12.81 15.01
C GLU A 176 -20.38 13.00 14.41
N ILE A 177 -19.77 14.09 14.78
CA ILE A 177 -18.36 14.28 14.37
C ILE A 177 -17.60 14.87 15.57
N ALA A 178 -16.42 14.28 15.72
CA ALA A 178 -15.58 14.78 16.82
C ALA A 178 -14.11 14.73 16.40
N TRP A 179 -13.38 15.71 16.91
CA TRP A 179 -11.93 15.60 16.69
C TRP A 179 -11.18 16.11 17.91
N THR A 180 -10.04 15.46 18.10
CA THR A 180 -9.13 15.87 19.17
C THR A 180 -7.85 16.45 18.54
N MET A 181 -7.58 17.68 19.00
CA MET A 181 -6.32 18.31 18.53
C MET A 181 -5.20 18.10 19.57
N PHE A 182 -4.17 17.62 19.03
CA PHE A 182 -2.99 17.45 19.91
C PHE A 182 -1.84 18.32 19.39
N ASP A 183 -1.64 19.37 20.16
CA ASP A 183 -0.47 20.22 19.88
C ASP A 183 0.82 19.61 20.43
N THR A 184 1.66 19.07 19.43
CA THR A 184 2.81 18.27 19.90
C THR A 184 3.87 19.17 20.53
N LYS A 185 3.86 20.46 20.19
CA LYS A 185 4.85 21.39 20.76
C LYS A 185 4.56 21.66 22.23
N TYR A 186 3.32 21.86 22.54
CA TYR A 186 3.02 22.25 23.94
C TYR A 186 2.40 21.07 24.70
N GLN A 187 2.25 19.96 23.98
CA GLN A 187 1.66 18.74 24.57
C GLN A 187 0.31 19.03 25.22
N ARG A 188 -0.46 19.81 24.40
CA ARG A 188 -1.82 20.15 24.90
C ARG A 188 -2.87 19.50 23.99
N VAL A 189 -3.95 19.16 24.77
CA VAL A 189 -5.02 18.47 24.01
C VAL A 189 -6.29 19.33 24.08
N LEU A 190 -6.83 19.49 22.86
CA LEU A 190 -8.14 20.17 22.80
C LEU A 190 -9.17 19.29 22.08
N ASP A 191 -10.39 19.34 22.70
CA ASP A 191 -11.39 18.39 22.15
C ASP A 191 -12.60 19.17 21.61
N GLN A 192 -13.05 18.65 20.48
CA GLN A 192 -14.31 19.20 19.93
C GLN A 192 -15.27 18.04 19.62
N HIS A 193 -16.54 18.26 20.11
CA HIS A 193 -17.53 17.19 19.85
C HIS A 193 -18.85 17.80 19.41
N TYR A 194 -19.36 17.34 18.16
CA TYR A 194 -20.61 17.94 17.64
C TYR A 194 -21.58 16.83 17.24
N ILE A 195 -22.88 17.08 17.71
CA ILE A 195 -24.00 16.21 17.27
C ILE A 195 -24.80 16.94 16.19
N THR A 196 -25.00 16.19 15.04
CA THR A 196 -25.64 16.93 13.94
C THR A 196 -27.16 16.71 13.97
N ALA A 197 -27.82 17.65 13.31
CA ALA A 197 -29.30 17.67 13.35
C ALA A 197 -29.88 16.39 12.74
N ASN A 198 -29.08 15.64 12.10
CA ASN A 198 -29.54 14.40 11.46
C ASN A 198 -29.56 13.22 12.44
N ALA A 199 -29.23 13.50 13.71
CA ALA A 199 -29.26 12.44 14.74
C ALA A 199 -30.70 12.27 15.26
N SER A 200 -31.38 11.08 14.96
CA SER A 200 -32.74 10.86 15.50
C SER A 200 -32.79 11.05 17.02
N ARG A 201 -33.76 11.89 17.56
CA ARG A 201 -34.08 12.12 19.00
C ARG A 201 -33.92 10.84 19.82
N GLU A 202 -34.03 9.59 19.18
CA GLU A 202 -33.92 8.28 19.88
C GLU A 202 -32.46 7.86 20.04
N SER A 203 -31.49 8.36 19.22
CA SER A 203 -30.03 8.11 19.30
C SER A 203 -29.37 9.01 20.35
N ILE A 204 -30.09 10.11 20.79
CA ILE A 204 -29.55 11.11 21.75
C ILE A 204 -29.94 10.70 23.17
N THR A 205 -31.07 9.77 23.38
CA THR A 205 -31.66 9.45 24.71
C THR A 205 -31.20 8.08 25.17
N LYS A 206 -30.49 7.18 24.30
CA LYS A 206 -30.11 5.83 24.77
C LYS A 206 -28.66 5.82 25.25
N ASP A 207 -27.94 6.92 25.15
CA ASP A 207 -26.53 6.99 25.57
C ASP A 207 -26.40 7.83 26.85
N SER A 208 -27.59 8.13 27.60
CA SER A 208 -27.62 9.15 28.68
C SER A 208 -27.65 8.46 30.05
N LYS A 209 -27.19 7.10 30.20
CA LYS A 209 -27.22 6.86 31.66
C LYS A 209 -25.89 6.27 32.13
N ASP A 210 -24.72 6.31 31.15
CA ASP A 210 -23.51 5.76 31.81
C ASP A 210 -22.27 6.15 30.99
N VAL A 211 -22.33 7.29 30.12
CA VAL A 211 -21.11 7.49 29.31
C VAL A 211 -20.59 8.91 29.58
N ILE A 212 -19.58 9.07 30.41
CA ILE A 212 -18.76 10.28 30.64
C ILE A 212 -18.63 11.08 29.34
N ARG A 213 -19.55 12.03 29.09
CA ARG A 213 -19.64 12.93 27.93
C ARG A 213 -18.47 13.93 27.94
N PRO A 214 -17.78 14.07 26.82
CA PRO A 214 -16.94 15.26 26.72
C PRO A 214 -17.69 16.53 27.17
N LYS A 215 -17.17 17.27 28.14
CA LYS A 215 -17.61 18.45 28.92
C LYS A 215 -18.38 19.44 28.05
N SER A 216 -18.90 19.04 26.50
CA SER A 216 -19.86 20.01 25.94
C SER A 216 -20.22 19.61 24.50
N SER A 217 -20.91 18.45 24.36
CA SER A 217 -21.43 18.21 22.99
C SER A 217 -22.36 19.36 22.56
N VAL A 218 -22.12 19.81 21.35
CA VAL A 218 -22.93 20.94 20.84
C VAL A 218 -23.70 20.45 19.61
N MET A 219 -24.93 20.78 19.68
CA MET A 219 -25.75 20.42 18.50
C MET A 219 -25.59 21.48 17.40
N VAL A 220 -25.30 21.05 16.19
CA VAL A 220 -25.11 21.99 15.07
C VAL A 220 -25.43 21.26 13.76
N SER A 221 -25.67 22.04 12.70
CA SER A 221 -25.81 21.39 11.38
C SER A 221 -24.49 20.76 10.92
N THR A 222 -24.54 19.72 10.04
CA THR A 222 -23.31 19.07 9.49
C THR A 222 -22.42 20.13 8.82
N GLU A 223 -22.95 21.07 8.10
CA GLU A 223 -22.15 22.11 7.43
C GLU A 223 -21.38 22.97 8.45
N GLN A 224 -22.09 23.32 9.47
CA GLN A 224 -21.41 24.14 10.50
C GLN A 224 -20.25 23.37 11.14
N ALA A 225 -20.56 22.09 11.49
CA ALA A 225 -19.47 21.28 12.11
C ALA A 225 -18.26 21.19 11.16
N LEU A 226 -18.52 20.99 9.89
CA LEU A 226 -17.40 20.85 8.94
C LEU A 226 -16.65 22.18 8.79
N LYS A 227 -17.35 23.32 8.85
CA LYS A 227 -16.66 24.63 8.79
C LYS A 227 -15.76 24.82 10.01
N LEU A 228 -16.25 24.33 11.12
CA LEU A 228 -15.40 24.46 12.32
C LEU A 228 -14.17 23.55 12.23
N LEU A 229 -14.44 22.33 11.79
CA LEU A 229 -13.26 21.46 11.59
C LEU A 229 -12.27 22.11 10.62
N GLU A 230 -12.79 22.69 9.56
CA GLU A 230 -11.90 23.35 8.58
C GLU A 230 -11.17 24.54 9.22
N LYS A 231 -11.88 25.27 9.91
CA LYS A 231 -11.24 26.40 10.60
C LYS A 231 -10.07 25.94 11.48
N ASP A 232 -10.30 24.88 12.22
CA ASP A 232 -9.23 24.41 13.14
C ASP A 232 -8.04 23.86 12.35
N ILE A 233 -8.32 23.10 11.31
CA ILE A 233 -7.20 22.52 10.53
C ILE A 233 -6.45 23.65 9.82
N THR A 234 -7.16 24.65 9.30
CA THR A 234 -6.51 25.78 8.62
C THR A 234 -5.63 26.58 9.61
N TRP A 235 -6.20 26.79 10.75
CA TRP A 235 -5.38 27.48 11.76
C TRP A 235 -4.05 26.74 12.00
N ALA A 236 -4.16 25.42 12.20
CA ALA A 236 -2.92 24.64 12.46
C ALA A 236 -2.00 24.66 11.24
N ALA A 237 -2.61 24.56 10.07
CA ALA A 237 -1.78 24.53 8.84
C ALA A 237 -1.07 25.86 8.64
N ASN A 238 -1.76 26.99 8.87
CA ASN A 238 -1.13 28.31 8.74
C ASN A 238 0.02 28.49 9.75
N ARG A 239 -0.19 27.92 10.87
CA ARG A 239 0.85 28.11 11.91
C ARG A 239 2.05 27.19 11.65
N ASP A 240 1.77 25.93 11.16
CA ASP A 240 2.88 24.93 11.18
C ASP A 240 3.23 24.53 9.74
N LYS A 241 2.53 25.16 8.84
CA LYS A 241 2.70 24.84 7.40
C LYS A 241 2.58 23.34 7.14
N SER A 242 2.10 22.61 8.23
CA SER A 242 1.84 21.17 8.09
C SER A 242 0.88 20.71 9.19
N VAL A 243 0.08 19.69 8.81
CA VAL A 243 -0.81 19.08 9.84
C VAL A 243 -0.84 17.57 9.62
N ALA A 244 -1.35 16.86 10.75
CA ALA A 244 -1.49 15.40 10.62
C ALA A 244 -2.93 14.99 10.98
N LEU A 245 -3.43 14.15 10.08
CA LEU A 245 -4.77 13.61 10.37
C LEU A 245 -4.66 12.13 10.77
N LEU A 246 -5.50 11.88 11.78
CA LEU A 246 -5.48 10.51 12.31
C LEU A 246 -6.93 10.02 12.50
N ALA A 247 -7.25 8.85 12.04
CA ALA A 247 -8.56 8.22 12.28
C ALA A 247 -8.41 6.70 12.36
N HIS A 248 -9.49 6.04 13.01
CA HIS A 248 -9.42 4.56 13.07
C HIS A 248 -9.48 3.96 11.65
N ASP A 249 -10.54 4.40 10.81
CA ASP A 249 -10.67 4.05 9.39
C ASP A 249 -10.67 5.33 8.54
N LEU A 250 -9.41 5.75 8.25
CA LEU A 250 -9.24 7.10 7.64
C LEU A 250 -9.96 7.18 6.29
N PRO A 251 -9.89 6.12 5.43
CA PRO A 251 -10.59 6.19 4.13
C PRO A 251 -12.10 6.41 4.32
N ARG A 252 -12.64 5.66 5.26
CA ARG A 252 -14.09 5.85 5.50
C ARG A 252 -14.40 7.27 5.98
N CYS A 253 -13.62 7.78 6.89
CA CYS A 253 -13.85 9.15 7.37
C CYS A 253 -13.69 10.18 6.24
N LEU A 254 -12.67 9.96 5.38
CA LEU A 254 -12.45 10.94 4.29
C LEU A 254 -13.60 10.87 3.28
N LEU A 255 -14.02 9.64 3.05
CA LEU A 255 -15.15 9.51 2.12
C LEU A 255 -16.39 10.22 2.67
N ALA A 256 -16.59 10.08 3.97
CA ALA A 256 -17.74 10.77 4.59
C ALA A 256 -17.59 12.29 4.48
N LEU A 257 -16.43 12.78 4.71
CA LEU A 257 -16.21 14.24 4.63
C LEU A 257 -16.37 14.72 3.18
N LYS A 258 -15.89 13.92 2.25
CA LYS A 258 -16.00 14.33 0.83
C LYS A 258 -17.47 14.34 0.39
N HIS A 259 -18.21 13.39 0.83
CA HIS A 259 -19.63 13.31 0.45
C HIS A 259 -20.39 14.54 0.95
N HIS A 260 -19.88 15.20 1.94
CA HIS A 260 -20.65 16.34 2.49
C HIS A 260 -19.96 17.66 2.15
N GLY A 261 -19.16 17.55 1.05
CA GLY A 261 -18.70 18.80 0.41
C GLY A 261 -17.41 19.34 1.04
N TRP A 262 -16.78 18.53 1.89
CA TRP A 262 -15.48 19.00 2.42
C TRP A 262 -14.38 18.87 1.35
N SER A 263 -14.00 19.96 0.65
CA SER A 263 -13.24 19.97 -0.62
C SER A 263 -11.78 20.32 -0.38
N ARG A 264 -11.33 20.51 0.97
CA ARG A 264 -9.93 21.01 1.10
C ARG A 264 -9.07 19.94 1.77
N LEU A 265 -8.43 19.06 1.16
CA LEU A 265 -7.86 18.05 2.10
C LEU A 265 -6.38 18.30 2.29
N TRP A 266 -5.94 19.83 2.48
CA TRP A 266 -4.90 20.67 3.10
C TRP A 266 -3.56 20.49 2.37
N THR A 267 -3.40 21.08 1.25
CA THR A 267 -2.90 21.26 -0.13
C THR A 267 -1.47 21.83 -0.11
N LYS A 268 -0.74 20.88 -1.41
CA LYS A 268 -0.27 22.14 -2.06
C LYS A 268 0.08 21.87 -3.52
N PRO A 269 0.49 22.62 -4.49
CA PRO A 269 1.55 23.59 -4.89
C PRO A 269 0.95 24.81 -5.60
N ASP A 270 0.60 25.38 -4.94
CA ASP A 270 0.86 26.83 -5.06
C ASP A 270 0.22 27.55 -3.87
N GLY A 271 -0.09 26.94 -2.79
CA GLY A 271 -0.42 27.49 -1.46
C GLY A 271 -0.83 26.36 -0.51
N SER A 272 0.49 25.55 -0.35
CA SER A 272 0.31 24.13 0.01
C SER A 272 0.65 23.91 1.49
N VAL A 273 0.07 23.45 2.41
CA VAL A 273 0.05 22.72 3.70
C VAL A 273 0.32 21.23 3.45
N GLU A 274 1.55 20.78 4.02
CA GLU A 274 1.79 19.33 4.03
C GLU A 274 0.87 18.61 5.03
N THR A 275 0.09 17.60 4.41
CA THR A 275 -0.79 16.85 5.35
C THR A 275 -0.35 15.39 5.41
N ASP A 276 -0.07 15.07 6.68
CA ASP A 276 0.23 13.64 6.90
C ASP A 276 -1.03 12.90 7.38
N MET A 277 -1.25 11.71 6.82
CA MET A 277 -2.49 10.97 7.16
C MET A 277 -2.12 9.62 7.78
N PHE A 278 -2.84 9.40 8.88
CA PHE A 278 -2.51 8.15 9.59
C PHE A 278 -3.80 7.39 9.88
N CYS A 279 -3.75 6.12 9.48
CA CYS A 279 -4.89 5.21 9.75
C CYS A 279 -4.49 4.22 10.87
N LEU A 280 -5.21 4.37 11.96
CA LEU A 280 -4.86 3.58 13.16
C LEU A 280 -5.05 2.08 12.90
N ARG A 281 -6.10 1.76 12.19
CA ARG A 281 -6.36 0.33 11.90
C ARG A 281 -5.19 -0.28 11.12
N GLU A 282 -4.77 0.44 10.13
CA GLU A 282 -3.66 -0.11 9.31
C GLU A 282 -2.36 -0.17 10.12
N MET A 283 -2.15 0.83 10.91
CA MET A 283 -0.94 0.75 11.76
C MET A 283 -1.00 -0.47 12.69
N TYR A 284 -2.17 -0.73 13.22
CA TYR A 284 -2.32 -1.93 14.06
C TYR A 284 -2.00 -3.20 13.27
N GLU A 285 -2.49 -3.25 12.08
CA GLU A 285 -2.24 -4.48 11.29
C GLU A 285 -0.73 -4.74 11.14
N VAL A 286 -0.07 -3.64 10.98
CA VAL A 286 1.39 -3.80 10.81
C VAL A 286 2.02 -4.16 12.15
N MET A 287 1.61 -3.52 13.14
CA MET A 287 2.30 -3.72 14.44
C MET A 287 1.97 -5.10 15.03
N SER A 288 0.80 -5.60 14.70
CA SER A 288 0.41 -6.91 15.29
C SER A 288 0.71 -8.03 14.31
N GLN A 289 1.22 -7.61 13.05
CA GLN A 289 1.56 -8.58 11.99
C GLN A 289 0.33 -9.39 11.59
N LYS A 290 -0.90 -8.81 11.76
CA LYS A 290 -2.13 -9.44 11.27
C LYS A 290 -2.64 -8.71 10.02
N LEU A 291 -2.04 -9.07 8.81
CA LEU A 291 -2.32 -8.33 7.57
C LEU A 291 -3.72 -8.68 7.05
N GLY A 292 -4.50 -7.60 6.67
CA GLY A 292 -5.84 -7.82 6.07
C GLY A 292 -6.92 -7.93 7.14
N HIS A 293 -6.46 -7.89 8.42
CA HIS A 293 -7.46 -8.02 9.50
C HIS A 293 -8.12 -6.65 9.76
N ARG A 294 -9.46 -6.69 9.68
CA ARG A 294 -10.20 -5.44 9.97
C ARG A 294 -10.42 -5.29 11.47
N ALA A 295 -9.37 -4.66 12.09
CA ALA A 295 -9.41 -4.62 13.57
C ALA A 295 -10.37 -3.51 14.04
N SER A 296 -11.23 -3.97 15.00
CA SER A 296 -12.03 -2.93 15.69
C SER A 296 -11.18 -2.11 16.65
N LEU A 297 -11.69 -0.95 17.03
CA LEU A 297 -10.96 -0.13 18.02
C LEU A 297 -10.76 -0.89 19.33
N ALA A 298 -11.75 -1.67 19.68
CA ALA A 298 -11.61 -2.47 20.93
C ALA A 298 -10.41 -3.40 20.86
N GLU A 299 -10.31 -4.00 19.72
CA GLU A 299 -9.15 -4.91 19.57
C GLU A 299 -7.82 -4.16 19.68
N ILE A 300 -7.78 -2.98 19.04
CA ILE A 300 -6.52 -2.20 19.10
C ILE A 300 -6.24 -1.81 20.56
N PHE A 301 -7.24 -1.38 21.25
CA PHE A 301 -7.01 -0.96 22.64
C PHE A 301 -6.59 -2.15 23.50
N LYS A 302 -7.26 -3.23 23.22
CA LYS A 302 -6.83 -4.45 23.97
C LYS A 302 -5.36 -4.78 23.68
N TYR A 303 -5.01 -4.72 22.41
CA TYR A 303 -3.60 -5.00 22.03
C TYR A 303 -2.63 -4.07 22.77
N LEU A 304 -3.11 -2.84 23.07
CA LEU A 304 -2.20 -1.85 23.69
C LEU A 304 -2.41 -1.82 25.22
N GLU A 305 -3.31 -2.67 25.68
CA GLU A 305 -3.64 -2.72 27.11
C GLU A 305 -4.11 -1.35 27.62
N LEU A 306 -4.92 -0.69 26.83
CA LEU A 306 -5.49 0.62 27.22
C LEU A 306 -6.93 0.43 27.67
N SER A 307 -7.23 1.12 28.84
CA SER A 307 -8.63 1.06 29.30
C SER A 307 -9.52 1.96 28.42
N THR A 308 -10.76 1.35 28.01
CA THR A 308 -11.63 2.19 27.16
C THR A 308 -12.66 2.91 28.05
N SER A 309 -12.70 4.20 27.93
CA SER A 309 -13.53 5.05 28.83
C SER A 309 -14.91 5.27 28.24
N SER A 310 -15.43 4.39 27.08
CA SER A 310 -16.82 4.40 26.58
C SER A 310 -16.83 4.28 25.05
N ILE A 311 -17.03 3.06 24.50
CA ILE A 311 -17.07 2.72 23.06
C ILE A 311 -18.44 3.14 22.50
N GLY A 312 -18.62 4.50 22.30
CA GLY A 312 -19.90 4.91 21.68
C GLY A 312 -20.00 6.43 21.62
N ASP A 313 -19.12 7.08 22.33
CA ASP A 313 -19.04 8.56 22.24
C ASP A 313 -17.87 8.99 21.34
N THR A 314 -18.32 9.63 20.17
CA THR A 314 -17.31 9.93 19.12
C THR A 314 -16.24 10.87 19.66
N GLY A 315 -16.54 11.76 20.64
CA GLY A 315 -15.51 12.63 21.27
C GLY A 315 -14.46 11.82 22.04
N VAL A 316 -14.97 10.92 22.88
CA VAL A 316 -14.05 10.09 23.69
C VAL A 316 -13.23 9.17 22.76
N VAL A 317 -13.88 8.73 21.73
CA VAL A 317 -13.18 7.80 20.82
C VAL A 317 -12.02 8.54 20.14
N ALA A 318 -12.31 9.78 19.73
CA ALA A 318 -11.22 10.53 19.05
C ALA A 318 -10.01 10.70 19.99
N GLN A 319 -10.27 10.95 21.20
CA GLN A 319 -9.17 11.09 22.17
C GLN A 319 -8.43 9.76 22.38
N ASP A 320 -9.23 8.72 22.60
CA ASP A 320 -8.61 7.40 22.83
C ASP A 320 -7.77 6.97 21.63
N MET A 321 -8.27 7.34 20.43
CA MET A 321 -7.47 6.97 19.24
C MET A 321 -6.13 7.69 19.26
N LEU A 322 -6.21 8.99 19.62
CA LEU A 322 -4.93 9.72 19.70
C LEU A 322 -3.99 9.06 20.71
N HIS A 323 -4.54 8.72 21.86
CA HIS A 323 -3.70 8.04 22.86
C HIS A 323 -3.14 6.72 22.32
N ALA A 324 -3.98 6.01 21.65
CA ALA A 324 -3.51 4.72 21.10
C ALA A 324 -2.39 4.94 20.07
N ALA A 325 -2.58 5.95 19.26
CA ALA A 325 -1.52 6.21 18.25
C ALA A 325 -0.20 6.57 18.93
N ILE A 326 -0.28 7.39 19.94
CA ILE A 326 0.95 7.77 20.66
C ILE A 326 1.60 6.52 21.27
N GLU A 327 0.75 5.65 21.87
CA GLU A 327 1.31 4.43 22.49
C GLU A 327 1.91 3.51 21.42
N MET A 328 1.25 3.43 20.30
CA MET A 328 1.79 2.55 19.22
C MET A 328 3.15 3.07 18.75
N SER A 329 3.25 4.40 18.75
CA SER A 329 4.52 4.97 18.25
C SER A 329 5.68 4.66 19.20
N LYS A 330 5.38 4.26 20.37
CA LYS A 330 6.46 3.93 21.33
C LYS A 330 6.86 2.46 21.21
N ARG A 331 6.10 1.68 20.54
CA ARG A 331 6.43 0.23 20.45
C ARG A 331 7.38 -0.03 19.29
N ARG A 332 7.90 -1.28 19.37
CA ARG A 332 8.80 -1.65 18.26
C ARG A 332 8.01 -1.79 16.95
N ILE A 333 8.54 -1.04 15.89
CA ILE A 333 7.89 -1.14 14.56
C ILE A 333 8.54 -2.31 13.79
N PRO A 334 7.65 -3.29 13.45
CA PRO A 334 8.21 -4.43 12.72
C PRO A 334 8.92 -3.99 11.43
N ASP A 335 10.06 -4.71 11.21
CA ASP A 335 10.69 -4.56 9.87
C ASP A 335 10.08 -5.55 8.87
N PHE A 336 10.35 -5.17 7.64
CA PHE A 336 9.78 -6.01 6.56
C PHE A 336 10.11 -7.50 6.80
N GLU A 337 11.21 -7.80 7.36
CA GLU A 337 11.64 -9.21 7.53
C GLU A 337 10.82 -9.93 8.60
N ASP A 338 10.11 -9.16 9.36
CA ASP A 338 9.31 -9.76 10.47
C ASP A 338 8.01 -10.37 9.92
N PHE A 339 7.66 -10.05 8.64
CA PHE A 339 6.36 -10.52 8.10
C PHE A 339 6.58 -11.78 7.27
N GLY A 340 7.65 -12.66 7.83
CA GLY A 340 7.91 -13.96 7.17
C GLY A 340 7.80 -13.87 5.64
N ASP A 341 8.54 -14.90 4.87
CA ASP A 341 8.65 -14.99 3.38
C ASP A 341 7.25 -15.09 2.74
N ILE A 342 6.43 -14.04 2.68
CA ILE A 342 5.31 -13.92 1.72
C ILE A 342 5.36 -15.05 0.70
N PRO A 343 6.39 -16.18 0.81
CA PRO A 343 6.53 -17.20 -0.25
C PRO A 343 5.82 -18.50 0.12
N GLN A 344 5.07 -18.68 1.33
CA GLN A 344 4.50 -20.05 1.48
C GLN A 344 3.30 -20.24 0.53
N PHE A 345 2.79 -19.19 -0.06
CA PHE A 345 1.66 -19.26 -1.00
C PHE A 345 2.18 -19.31 -2.45
N VAL A 346 3.41 -18.67 -2.84
CA VAL A 346 4.13 -18.88 -4.12
C VAL A 346 4.68 -20.31 -4.18
N LYS A 347 4.99 -20.85 -2.98
CA LYS A 347 5.51 -22.24 -2.94
C LYS A 347 4.38 -23.24 -3.16
N GLU A 348 3.08 -22.91 -2.78
CA GLU A 348 1.94 -23.84 -2.85
C GLU A 348 1.23 -23.73 -4.21
N ASN A 349 1.32 -22.59 -4.89
CA ASN A 349 0.65 -22.40 -6.19
C ASN A 349 1.61 -22.67 -7.36
N LEU A 350 2.90 -22.70 -7.13
CA LEU A 350 3.88 -23.15 -8.14
C LEU A 350 4.03 -24.67 -8.12
N GLN A 351 3.61 -25.36 -7.02
CA GLN A 351 3.64 -26.84 -6.99
C GLN A 351 2.37 -27.42 -7.63
N GLU A 352 1.27 -26.61 -7.77
CA GLU A 352 0.02 -27.13 -8.38
C GLU A 352 0.02 -26.90 -9.89
N SER A 353 0.95 -26.10 -10.45
CA SER A 353 1.10 -25.92 -11.92
C SER A 353 2.12 -26.89 -12.51
N SER A 354 2.75 -27.81 -11.70
CA SER A 354 3.65 -28.90 -12.12
C SER A 354 2.92 -30.24 -12.05
N SER A 355 1.49 -30.18 -11.82
CA SER A 355 0.81 -31.49 -11.90
C SER A 355 0.15 -31.64 -13.29
N PRO A 356 0.70 -32.55 -14.05
CA PRO A 356 0.20 -32.85 -15.40
C PRO A 356 -1.30 -33.22 -15.38
N ASN A 357 -2.31 -32.32 -15.42
CA ASN A 357 -3.46 -33.00 -16.08
C ASN A 357 -3.12 -33.38 -17.52
#